data_AF-A0A1G8SET1-F1
#
_entry.id   AF-A0A1G8SET1-F1
#
_cell.length_a   1.000
_cell.length_b   1.000
_cell.length_c   1.000
_cell.angle_alpha   90.00
_cell.angle_beta   90.00
_cell.angle_gamma   90.00
#
_symmetry.space_group_name_H-M   'P 1'
#
loop_
_entity.id
_entity.type
_entity.pdbx_description
1 polymer ?
#
loop_
_entity_poly.entity_id
_entity_poly.type
_entity_poly.pdbx_seq_one_letter_code
_entity_poly.pdbx_strand_id
1 'polypeptide(L)'
;MWTRRAFTVAHVATRGLWLGAAVTHNARPWAEGWMAFAAVPGNGHIVTFDLRRGKPRVRDHVLLARDFVAAARESVTASRPSPAVEAAFAAAELAVKALHLLHVVPAQNRASHGARLTWLNWYTRRDGNGSPDWYPAMKRLESPRPAARYSDGGALPDAEELGALLDQLPNSSTTPRRMAASTRRSSRLAPVRQADRRPHRPTPHASATTSTSAVVDARSR
;
A
#
# COMPACT_ATOMS: atom_id res chain seq x y z
N MET A 1 -26.44 11.16 14.34
CA MET A 1 -26.91 12.02 13.24
C MET A 1 -26.25 11.53 11.94
N TRP A 2 -26.99 10.82 11.07
CA TRP A 2 -26.48 10.30 9.79
C TRP A 2 -26.78 11.34 8.70
N THR A 3 -25.76 12.08 8.24
CA THR A 3 -25.91 12.99 7.09
C THR A 3 -26.09 12.17 5.81
N ARG A 4 -27.13 12.47 5.02
CA ARG A 4 -27.37 11.87 3.70
C ARG A 4 -26.14 12.07 2.82
N ARG A 5 -25.60 10.98 2.26
CA ARG A 5 -24.48 11.00 1.32
C ARG A 5 -25.02 11.10 -0.10
N ALA A 6 -24.50 12.03 -0.88
CA ALA A 6 -24.77 12.07 -2.32
C ALA A 6 -23.83 11.09 -3.02
N PHE A 7 -24.39 10.12 -3.72
CA PHE A 7 -23.65 9.26 -4.65
C PHE A 7 -23.93 9.76 -6.05
N THR A 8 -22.90 10.14 -6.79
CA THR A 8 -23.05 10.34 -8.24
C THR A 8 -22.66 9.03 -8.90
N VAL A 9 -23.64 8.38 -9.53
CA VAL A 9 -23.45 7.17 -10.31
C VAL A 9 -23.45 7.57 -11.77
N ALA A 10 -22.30 7.47 -12.44
CA ALA A 10 -22.24 7.62 -13.89
C ALA A 10 -22.54 6.25 -14.52
N HIS A 11 -23.60 6.18 -15.33
CA HIS A 11 -23.95 5.00 -16.11
C HIS A 11 -23.47 5.17 -17.55
N VAL A 12 -22.61 4.26 -18.03
CA VAL A 12 -22.30 4.14 -19.46
C VAL A 12 -22.78 2.76 -19.90
N ALA A 13 -23.86 2.73 -20.68
CA ALA A 13 -24.41 1.51 -21.24
C ALA A 13 -23.86 1.31 -22.66
N THR A 14 -22.92 0.38 -22.81
CA THR A 14 -22.48 -0.11 -24.12
C THR A 14 -22.65 -1.63 -24.15
N ARG A 15 -23.56 -2.11 -25.01
CA ARG A 15 -23.77 -3.53 -25.37
C ARG A 15 -23.64 -4.52 -24.20
N GLY A 16 -24.61 -4.50 -23.28
CA GLY A 16 -24.77 -5.53 -22.24
C GLY A 16 -23.82 -5.43 -21.03
N LEU A 17 -22.85 -4.50 -21.03
CA LEU A 17 -21.95 -4.27 -19.90
C LEU A 17 -22.48 -3.14 -19.02
N TRP A 18 -22.76 -3.41 -17.74
CA TRP A 18 -23.12 -2.39 -16.76
C TRP A 18 -21.86 -1.95 -16.00
N LEU A 19 -21.30 -0.79 -16.36
CA LEU A 19 -20.26 -0.13 -15.56
C LEU A 19 -20.92 0.88 -14.61
N GLY A 20 -20.77 0.65 -13.30
CA GLY A 20 -21.16 1.60 -12.27
C GLY A 20 -19.91 2.15 -11.57
N ALA A 21 -19.57 3.42 -11.84
CA ALA A 21 -18.57 4.12 -11.04
C ALA A 21 -19.30 4.97 -9.99
N ALA A 22 -19.08 4.66 -8.71
CA ALA A 22 -19.58 5.47 -7.61
C ALA A 22 -18.42 6.31 -7.06
N VAL A 23 -18.38 7.59 -7.42
CA VAL A 23 -17.42 8.52 -6.83
C VAL A 23 -18.05 9.08 -5.56
N THR A 24 -17.52 8.70 -4.40
CA THR A 24 -17.91 9.28 -3.13
C THR A 24 -17.15 10.58 -2.90
N HIS A 25 -17.77 11.72 -3.21
CA HIS A 25 -17.30 13.00 -2.69
C HIS A 25 -17.71 13.11 -1.22
N ASN A 26 -16.76 12.81 -0.33
CA ASN A 26 -17.01 12.89 1.10
C ASN A 26 -16.92 14.36 1.54
N ALA A 27 -17.88 14.84 2.34
CA ALA A 27 -17.89 16.19 2.90
C ALA A 27 -16.74 16.47 3.91
N ARG A 28 -15.83 15.51 4.11
CA ARG A 28 -14.62 15.67 4.91
C ARG A 28 -13.40 15.64 3.98
N PRO A 29 -12.59 16.71 3.90
CA PRO A 29 -11.54 16.90 2.89
C PRO A 29 -10.37 15.90 2.97
N TRP A 30 -10.37 14.98 3.93
CA TRP A 30 -9.30 13.98 4.13
C TRP A 30 -9.69 12.56 3.71
N ALA A 31 -10.93 12.33 3.30
CA ALA A 31 -11.46 11.03 2.92
C ALA A 31 -11.72 10.98 1.40
N GLU A 32 -10.65 11.06 0.61
CA GLU A 32 -10.66 10.92 -0.84
C GLU A 32 -10.47 9.45 -1.23
N GLY A 33 -11.57 8.71 -1.31
CA GLY A 33 -11.57 7.34 -1.81
C GLY A 33 -12.56 7.17 -2.96
N TRP A 34 -12.31 6.18 -3.81
CA TRP A 34 -13.24 5.77 -4.85
C TRP A 34 -13.48 4.28 -4.79
N MET A 35 -14.65 3.84 -5.24
CA MET A 35 -14.99 2.43 -5.43
C MET A 35 -15.72 2.32 -6.76
N ALA A 36 -15.23 1.45 -7.64
CA ALA A 36 -15.90 1.12 -8.88
C ALA A 36 -16.33 -0.35 -8.85
N PHE A 37 -17.52 -0.59 -9.38
CA PHE A 37 -18.15 -1.89 -9.45
C PHE A 37 -18.59 -2.14 -10.90
N ALA A 38 -18.24 -3.31 -11.43
CA ALA A 38 -18.72 -3.75 -12.73
C ALA A 38 -19.36 -5.13 -12.57
N ALA A 39 -20.57 -5.28 -13.11
CA ALA A 39 -21.20 -6.58 -13.30
C ALA A 39 -20.99 -7.02 -14.74
N VAL A 40 -20.32 -8.15 -14.94
CA VAL A 40 -20.08 -8.71 -16.27
C VAL A 40 -21.05 -9.89 -16.45
N PRO A 41 -22.01 -9.83 -17.38
CA PRO A 41 -22.93 -10.93 -17.63
C PRO A 41 -22.17 -12.24 -17.89
N GLY A 42 -22.53 -13.32 -17.20
CA GLY A 42 -21.90 -14.64 -17.34
C GLY A 42 -20.51 -14.80 -16.71
N ASN A 43 -19.82 -13.72 -16.32
CA ASN A 43 -18.42 -13.74 -15.88
C ASN A 43 -18.18 -13.15 -14.48
N GLY A 44 -19.25 -12.87 -13.72
CA GLY A 44 -19.17 -12.46 -12.32
C GLY A 44 -19.06 -10.95 -12.10
N HIS A 45 -18.63 -10.57 -10.89
CA HIS A 45 -18.54 -9.17 -10.45
C HIS A 45 -17.08 -8.76 -10.25
N ILE A 46 -16.75 -7.54 -10.66
CA ILE A 46 -15.44 -6.91 -10.44
C ILE A 46 -15.64 -5.73 -9.50
N VAL A 47 -14.90 -5.72 -8.39
CA VAL A 47 -14.84 -4.60 -7.45
C VAL A 47 -13.42 -4.06 -7.43
N THR A 48 -13.27 -2.75 -7.56
CA THR A 48 -11.99 -2.08 -7.33
C THR A 48 -12.22 -0.83 -6.48
N PHE A 49 -11.30 -0.53 -5.58
CA PHE A 49 -11.41 0.62 -4.70
C PHE A 49 -10.04 1.19 -4.37
N ASP A 50 -10.00 2.50 -4.14
CA ASP A 50 -8.91 3.20 -3.48
C ASP A 50 -9.47 3.84 -2.22
N LEU A 51 -9.16 3.26 -1.06
CA LEU A 51 -9.60 3.76 0.25
C LEU A 51 -8.46 4.46 1.01
N ARG A 52 -7.37 4.81 0.33
CA ARG A 52 -6.22 5.48 0.94
C ARG A 52 -6.62 6.85 1.44
N ARG A 53 -6.27 7.17 2.69
CA ARG A 53 -6.58 8.43 3.35
C ARG A 53 -5.41 9.41 3.27
N GLY A 54 -5.70 10.70 3.42
CA GLY A 54 -4.67 11.73 3.56
C GLY A 54 -3.81 11.96 2.30
N LYS A 55 -4.38 11.77 1.10
CA LYS A 55 -3.68 11.93 -0.19
C LYS A 55 -2.95 13.26 -0.33
N PRO A 56 -3.52 14.43 0.03
CA PRO A 56 -2.78 15.69 -0.02
C PRO A 56 -1.52 15.66 0.84
N ARG A 57 -1.66 15.24 2.11
CA ARG A 57 -0.53 15.16 3.03
C ARG A 57 0.53 14.15 2.57
N VAL A 58 0.12 13.01 2.02
CA VAL A 58 1.02 12.01 1.43
C VAL A 58 1.78 12.62 0.26
N ARG A 59 1.08 13.31 -0.65
CA ARG A 59 1.69 14.03 -1.77
C ARG A 59 2.73 15.03 -1.28
N ASP A 60 2.41 15.84 -0.27
CA ASP A 60 3.34 16.84 0.27
C ASP A 60 4.61 16.20 0.83
N HIS A 61 4.48 15.07 1.55
CA HIS A 61 5.65 14.35 2.07
C HIS A 61 6.48 13.74 0.94
N VAL A 62 5.85 13.21 -0.11
CA VAL A 62 6.57 12.67 -1.28
C VAL A 62 7.29 13.76 -2.05
N LEU A 63 6.66 14.93 -2.25
CA LEU A 63 7.29 16.07 -2.91
C LEU A 63 8.51 16.56 -2.10
N LEU A 64 8.33 16.80 -0.80
CA LEU A 64 9.43 17.20 0.07
C LEU A 64 10.55 16.16 0.13
N ALA A 65 10.20 14.86 0.12
CA ALA A 65 11.20 13.80 0.05
C ALA A 65 12.02 13.86 -1.25
N ARG A 66 11.42 14.24 -2.39
CA ARG A 66 12.14 14.43 -3.66
C ARG A 66 13.10 15.62 -3.58
N ASP A 67 12.69 16.70 -2.94
CA ASP A 67 13.55 17.88 -2.75
C ASP A 67 14.78 17.53 -1.90
N PHE A 68 14.61 16.72 -0.84
CA PHE A 68 15.73 16.21 -0.05
C PHE A 68 16.63 15.24 -0.82
N VAL A 69 16.10 14.42 -1.74
CA VAL A 69 16.94 13.60 -2.64
C VAL A 69 17.77 14.50 -3.56
N ALA A 70 17.20 15.57 -4.11
CA ALA A 70 17.93 16.52 -4.95
C ALA A 70 19.06 17.19 -4.14
N ALA A 71 18.75 17.69 -2.93
CA ALA A 71 19.73 18.28 -2.04
C ALA A 71 20.85 17.31 -1.63
N ALA A 72 20.53 16.04 -1.42
CA ALA A 72 21.52 15.00 -1.13
C ALA A 72 22.46 14.79 -2.32
N ARG A 73 21.92 14.69 -3.54
CA ARG A 73 22.71 14.55 -4.79
C ARG A 73 23.61 15.75 -5.04
N GLU A 74 23.09 16.97 -4.88
CA GLU A 74 23.88 18.19 -4.99
C GLU A 74 25.03 18.24 -3.97
N SER A 75 24.77 17.77 -2.74
CA SER A 75 25.78 17.67 -1.69
C SER A 75 26.86 16.64 -2.02
N VAL A 76 26.48 15.50 -2.63
CA VAL A 76 27.44 14.51 -3.15
C VAL A 76 28.33 15.13 -4.23
N THR A 77 27.74 15.80 -5.23
CA THR A 77 28.49 16.46 -6.32
C THR A 77 29.44 17.53 -5.80
N ALA A 78 29.06 18.22 -4.74
CA ALA A 78 29.88 19.24 -4.09
C ALA A 78 30.88 18.66 -3.05
N SER A 79 31.07 17.34 -2.99
CA SER A 79 31.97 16.67 -2.03
C SER A 79 31.69 17.01 -0.57
N ARG A 80 30.40 17.16 -0.21
CA ARG A 80 29.92 17.47 1.14
C ARG A 80 29.17 16.27 1.73
N PRO A 81 29.87 15.24 2.23
CA PRO A 81 29.25 13.98 2.64
C PRO A 81 28.34 14.13 3.87
N SER A 82 28.70 14.96 4.85
CA SER A 82 27.87 15.17 6.05
C SER A 82 26.48 15.74 5.72
N PRO A 83 26.35 16.87 5.00
CA PRO A 83 25.05 17.33 4.51
C PRO A 83 24.32 16.32 3.63
N ALA A 84 25.04 15.57 2.80
CA ALA A 84 24.46 14.58 1.90
C ALA A 84 23.77 13.44 2.66
N VAL A 85 24.40 12.91 3.71
CA VAL A 85 23.84 11.88 4.60
C VAL A 85 22.56 12.36 5.28
N GLU A 86 22.56 13.58 5.82
CA GLU A 86 21.41 14.14 6.52
C GLU A 86 20.21 14.37 5.59
N ALA A 87 20.46 14.91 4.39
CA ALA A 87 19.44 15.08 3.38
C ALA A 87 18.88 13.72 2.89
N ALA A 88 19.76 12.74 2.65
CA ALA A 88 19.35 11.39 2.24
C ALA A 88 18.49 10.71 3.31
N PHE A 89 18.88 10.81 4.59
CA PHE A 89 18.08 10.26 5.67
C PHE A 89 16.72 10.96 5.81
N ALA A 90 16.68 12.30 5.72
CA ALA A 90 15.44 13.06 5.75
C ALA A 90 14.48 12.65 4.62
N ALA A 91 15.00 12.43 3.40
CA ALA A 91 14.23 11.90 2.28
C ALA A 91 13.62 10.52 2.60
N ALA A 92 14.43 9.60 3.13
CA ALA A 92 13.99 8.26 3.51
C ALA A 92 12.88 8.32 4.58
N GLU A 93 13.05 9.16 5.61
CA GLU A 93 12.05 9.34 6.67
C GLU A 93 10.72 9.86 6.14
N LEU A 94 10.74 10.86 5.25
CA LEU A 94 9.54 11.43 4.66
C LEU A 94 8.82 10.41 3.77
N ALA A 95 9.56 9.60 3.01
CA ALA A 95 9.00 8.51 2.23
C ALA A 95 8.32 7.47 3.13
N VAL A 96 8.95 7.06 4.22
CA VAL A 96 8.36 6.13 5.21
C VAL A 96 7.16 6.75 5.92
N LYS A 97 7.19 8.05 6.20
CA LYS A 97 6.04 8.77 6.78
C LYS A 97 4.87 8.85 5.80
N ALA A 98 5.14 9.04 4.52
CA ALA A 98 4.12 8.96 3.47
C ALA A 98 3.48 7.55 3.43
N LEU A 99 4.28 6.49 3.49
CA LEU A 99 3.78 5.11 3.56
C LEU A 99 2.95 4.86 4.83
N HIS A 100 3.38 5.36 5.99
CA HIS A 100 2.62 5.30 7.23
C HIS A 100 1.28 6.03 7.18
N LEU A 101 1.16 7.10 6.40
CA LEU A 101 -0.11 7.82 6.24
C LEU A 101 -1.09 7.05 5.36
N LEU A 102 -0.57 6.25 4.42
CA LEU A 102 -1.38 5.41 3.54
C LEU A 102 -1.91 4.17 4.25
N HIS A 103 -1.12 3.60 5.16
CA HIS A 103 -1.53 2.45 5.96
C HIS A 103 -2.18 2.97 7.25
N VAL A 104 -3.34 2.44 7.64
CA VAL A 104 -3.95 2.80 8.94
C VAL A 104 -3.17 2.08 10.04
N VAL A 105 -1.92 2.50 10.26
CA VAL A 105 -1.06 1.96 11.30
C VAL A 105 -1.62 2.49 12.63
N PRO A 106 -2.02 1.60 13.56
CA PRO A 106 -2.39 1.99 14.92
C PRO A 106 -1.32 2.91 15.47
N ALA A 107 -1.70 3.88 16.31
CA ALA A 107 -0.84 4.96 16.77
C ALA A 107 0.31 4.47 17.68
N GLN A 108 1.23 3.67 17.17
CA GLN A 108 2.57 3.58 17.70
C GLN A 108 3.21 4.95 17.50
N ASN A 109 3.90 5.44 18.53
CA ASN A 109 4.56 6.75 18.62
C ASN A 109 5.11 7.24 17.28
N ARG A 110 4.27 7.95 16.50
CA ARG A 110 4.56 8.37 15.12
C ARG A 110 5.76 9.33 15.04
N ALA A 111 6.11 9.91 16.19
CA ALA A 111 7.21 10.84 16.34
C ALA A 111 8.58 10.16 16.39
N SER A 112 8.72 8.91 16.85
CA SER A 112 10.06 8.35 17.05
C SER A 112 10.68 7.80 15.76
N HIS A 113 11.95 8.14 15.52
CA HIS A 113 12.73 7.65 14.39
C HIS A 113 12.83 6.12 14.43
N GLY A 114 13.15 5.56 15.60
CA GLY A 114 13.25 4.11 15.81
C GLY A 114 11.95 3.37 15.50
N ALA A 115 10.78 3.90 15.89
CA ALA A 115 9.50 3.24 15.60
C ALA A 115 9.23 3.17 14.09
N ARG A 116 9.59 4.20 13.33
CA ARG A 116 9.42 4.19 11.86
C ARG A 116 10.30 3.15 11.21
N LEU A 117 11.53 2.97 11.70
CA LEU A 117 12.47 1.98 11.19
C LEU A 117 12.03 0.55 11.54
N THR A 118 11.56 0.31 12.77
CA THR A 118 10.96 -0.96 13.19
C THR A 118 9.74 -1.30 12.36
N TRP A 119 8.85 -0.32 12.14
CA TRP A 119 7.68 -0.51 11.29
C TRP A 119 8.08 -0.83 9.86
N LEU A 120 9.05 -0.12 9.28
CA LEU A 120 9.51 -0.37 7.91
C LEU A 120 10.06 -1.79 7.77
N ASN A 121 10.81 -2.27 8.76
CA ASN A 121 11.29 -3.64 8.80
C ASN A 121 10.14 -4.66 8.72
N TRP A 122 9.09 -4.47 9.51
CA TRP A 122 7.92 -5.35 9.49
C TRP A 122 7.20 -5.25 8.13
N TYR A 123 6.99 -4.03 7.65
CA TYR A 123 6.35 -3.77 6.37
C TYR A 123 7.05 -4.49 5.21
N THR A 124 8.38 -4.44 5.13
CA THR A 124 9.13 -5.04 4.03
C THR A 124 9.40 -6.53 4.22
N ARG A 125 9.80 -6.96 5.42
CA ARG A 125 10.27 -8.34 5.65
C ARG A 125 9.17 -9.30 6.06
N ARG A 126 8.23 -8.86 6.90
CA ARG A 126 7.17 -9.73 7.42
C ARG A 126 5.99 -9.76 6.45
N ASP A 127 5.57 -8.60 5.98
CA ASP A 127 4.38 -8.49 5.14
C ASP A 127 4.73 -8.60 3.64
N GLY A 128 6.02 -8.59 3.29
CA GLY A 128 6.49 -8.66 1.91
C GLY A 128 6.12 -7.44 1.06
N ASN A 129 5.81 -6.30 1.70
CA ASN A 129 5.39 -5.10 1.01
C ASN A 129 6.59 -4.25 0.59
N GLY A 130 6.59 -3.79 -0.66
CA GLY A 130 7.65 -2.91 -1.17
C GLY A 130 8.97 -3.65 -1.47
N SER A 131 10.06 -2.89 -1.59
CA SER A 131 11.38 -3.49 -1.83
C SER A 131 11.98 -4.01 -0.52
N PRO A 132 12.59 -5.21 -0.49
CA PRO A 132 13.33 -5.69 0.68
C PRO A 132 14.53 -4.80 1.04
N ASP A 133 14.99 -3.97 0.10
CA ASP A 133 16.17 -3.11 0.26
C ASP A 133 15.88 -1.79 1.01
N TRP A 134 14.60 -1.42 1.17
CA TRP A 134 14.24 -0.13 1.79
C TRP A 134 14.69 -0.04 3.25
N TYR A 135 14.46 -1.10 4.04
CA TYR A 135 14.89 -1.12 5.45
C TYR A 135 16.42 -1.12 5.59
N PRO A 136 17.19 -2.00 4.90
CA PRO A 136 18.65 -1.95 4.91
C PRO A 136 19.21 -0.59 4.51
N ALA A 137 18.69 0.02 3.44
CA ALA A 137 19.15 1.34 2.98
C ALA A 137 18.93 2.42 4.05
N MET A 138 17.72 2.48 4.62
CA MET A 138 17.41 3.45 5.67
C MET A 138 18.25 3.21 6.94
N LYS A 139 18.46 1.95 7.33
CA LYS A 139 19.31 1.60 8.48
C LYS A 139 20.76 2.02 8.23
N ARG A 140 21.27 1.82 7.01
CA ARG A 140 22.61 2.24 6.63
C ARG A 140 22.78 3.75 6.64
N LEU A 141 21.76 4.51 6.23
CA LEU A 141 21.73 5.98 6.31
C LEU A 141 21.60 6.50 7.75
N GLU A 142 20.98 5.74 8.66
CA GLU A 142 20.87 6.12 10.07
C GLU A 142 22.24 6.07 10.78
N SER A 143 23.02 5.03 10.52
CA SER A 143 24.27 4.74 11.23
C SER A 143 25.32 5.86 11.22
N PRO A 144 25.61 6.55 10.09
CA PRO A 144 26.65 7.59 10.04
C PRO A 144 26.17 8.97 10.53
N ARG A 145 24.91 9.14 10.94
CA ARG A 145 24.37 10.46 11.33
C ARG A 145 25.06 11.12 12.51
N PRO A 146 25.43 10.41 13.60
CA PRO A 146 26.22 11.01 14.68
C PRO A 146 27.55 11.58 14.16
N ALA A 147 28.27 10.81 13.32
CA ALA A 147 29.50 11.27 12.68
C ALA A 147 29.25 12.47 11.75
N ALA A 148 28.16 12.46 10.97
CA ALA A 148 27.81 13.56 10.06
C ALA A 148 27.50 14.87 10.79
N ARG A 149 26.86 14.80 11.96
CA ARG A 149 26.40 15.98 12.72
C ARG A 149 27.44 16.53 13.70
N TYR A 150 28.10 15.63 14.42
CA TYR A 150 28.89 15.99 15.58
C TYR A 150 30.36 15.59 15.44
N SER A 151 30.73 14.95 14.33
CA SER A 151 32.08 14.40 14.12
C SER A 151 32.46 13.36 15.18
N ASP A 152 31.48 12.62 15.72
CA ASP A 152 31.62 11.63 16.82
C ASP A 152 32.42 10.36 16.45
N GLY A 153 33.29 10.43 15.45
CA GLY A 153 34.00 9.28 14.91
C GLY A 153 33.10 8.40 14.05
N GLY A 154 33.70 7.80 13.02
CA GLY A 154 33.00 6.93 12.07
C GLY A 154 33.21 7.37 10.62
N ALA A 155 33.30 6.40 9.73
CA ALA A 155 33.41 6.64 8.30
C ALA A 155 32.05 7.06 7.73
N LEU A 156 32.02 8.20 7.04
CA LEU A 156 30.90 8.56 6.19
C LEU A 156 30.91 7.67 4.95
N PRO A 157 29.73 7.31 4.41
CA PRO A 157 29.64 6.65 3.11
C PRO A 157 30.30 7.54 2.05
N ASP A 158 31.01 6.91 1.11
CA ASP A 158 31.54 7.63 -0.05
C ASP A 158 30.40 8.03 -1.02
N ALA A 159 30.77 8.76 -2.06
CA ALA A 159 29.82 9.27 -3.05
C ALA A 159 29.09 8.14 -3.81
N GLU A 160 29.77 7.03 -4.08
CA GLU A 160 29.21 5.89 -4.81
C GLU A 160 28.18 5.15 -3.94
N GLU A 161 28.56 4.84 -2.70
CA GLU A 161 27.68 4.22 -1.72
C GLU A 161 26.44 5.08 -1.46
N LEU A 162 26.61 6.39 -1.30
CA LEU A 162 25.48 7.28 -1.05
C LEU A 162 24.55 7.40 -2.26
N GLY A 163 25.09 7.39 -3.48
CA GLY A 163 24.31 7.30 -4.70
C GLY A 163 23.47 6.02 -4.76
N ALA A 164 24.09 4.88 -4.47
CA ALA A 164 23.40 3.58 -4.43
C ALA A 164 22.28 3.54 -3.37
N LEU A 165 22.52 4.09 -2.18
CA LEU A 165 21.52 4.18 -1.11
C LEU A 165 20.33 5.07 -1.51
N LEU A 166 20.59 6.20 -2.17
CA LEU A 166 19.54 7.10 -2.67
C LEU A 166 18.66 6.44 -3.74
N ASP A 167 19.25 5.62 -4.61
CA ASP A 167 18.51 4.90 -5.66
C ASP A 167 17.62 3.79 -5.09
N GLN A 168 17.95 3.25 -3.91
CA GLN A 168 17.15 2.25 -3.21
C GLN A 168 15.95 2.84 -2.47
N LEU A 169 15.86 4.17 -2.27
CA LEU A 169 14.78 4.77 -1.50
C LEU A 169 13.41 4.66 -2.21
N PRO A 170 12.28 4.57 -1.45
CA PRO A 170 10.94 4.39 -2.03
C PRO A 170 10.45 5.51 -2.97
N ASN A 171 11.17 6.63 -3.02
CA ASN A 171 10.87 7.84 -3.76
C ASN A 171 11.83 8.10 -4.93
N SER A 172 12.85 7.26 -5.13
CA SER A 172 13.69 7.33 -6.32
C SER A 172 12.79 7.05 -7.53
N SER A 173 12.92 7.86 -8.56
CA SER A 173 12.11 7.84 -9.80
C SER A 173 12.18 6.51 -10.57
N THR A 174 12.82 5.49 -10.02
CA THR A 174 12.94 4.12 -10.56
C THR A 174 11.62 3.35 -10.51
N THR A 175 10.61 3.81 -9.75
CA THR A 175 9.30 3.14 -9.65
C THR A 175 8.18 3.77 -10.49
N PRO A 176 8.32 3.85 -11.82
CA PRO A 176 7.11 3.69 -12.65
C PRO A 176 7.24 2.68 -13.80
N ARG A 177 8.39 2.01 -14.01
CA ARG A 177 8.55 1.12 -15.18
C ARG A 177 8.28 -0.36 -14.92
N ARG A 178 8.46 -0.84 -13.68
CA ARG A 178 8.24 -2.26 -13.34
C ARG A 178 6.76 -2.63 -13.13
N MET A 179 5.92 -1.70 -12.68
CA MET A 179 4.47 -1.97 -12.52
C MET A 179 3.71 -1.93 -13.86
N ALA A 180 4.08 -1.05 -14.79
CA ALA A 180 3.47 -0.99 -16.12
C ALA A 180 3.70 -2.26 -16.97
N ALA A 181 4.81 -2.98 -16.72
CA ALA A 181 5.11 -4.26 -17.37
C ALA A 181 4.25 -5.42 -16.84
N SER A 182 3.86 -5.39 -15.55
CA SER A 182 2.99 -6.41 -14.95
C SER A 182 1.55 -6.33 -15.49
N THR A 183 1.03 -5.11 -15.70
CA THR A 183 -0.32 -4.90 -16.23
C THR A 183 -0.49 -5.35 -17.69
N ARG A 184 0.58 -5.35 -18.50
CA ARG A 184 0.54 -5.86 -19.89
C ARG A 184 0.61 -7.39 -20.00
N ARG A 185 1.00 -8.11 -18.94
CA ARG A 185 1.06 -9.58 -18.96
C ARG A 185 -0.30 -10.22 -18.63
N SER A 186 -1.14 -9.58 -17.83
CA SER A 186 -2.50 -10.07 -17.52
C SER A 186 -3.52 -9.86 -18.65
N SER A 187 -3.22 -9.02 -19.65
CA SER A 187 -4.05 -8.83 -20.83
C SER A 187 -3.81 -9.87 -21.95
N ARG A 188 -2.89 -10.82 -21.73
CA ARG A 188 -2.61 -11.96 -22.63
C ARG A 188 -3.07 -13.31 -22.07
N LEU A 189 -3.97 -13.33 -21.09
CA LEU A 189 -4.69 -14.56 -20.76
C LEU A 189 -5.64 -14.87 -21.92
N ALA A 190 -5.28 -15.88 -22.70
CA ALA A 190 -6.09 -16.47 -23.75
C ALA A 190 -7.50 -16.79 -23.22
N PRO A 191 -8.54 -16.76 -24.08
CA PRO A 191 -9.88 -17.14 -23.67
C PRO A 191 -9.86 -18.53 -23.05
N VAL A 192 -10.21 -18.60 -21.77
CA VAL A 192 -10.48 -19.85 -21.07
C VAL A 192 -11.57 -20.56 -21.87
N ARG A 193 -11.22 -21.67 -22.53
CA ARG A 193 -12.19 -22.56 -23.17
C ARG A 193 -13.21 -22.95 -22.10
N GLN A 194 -14.43 -22.48 -22.29
CA GLN A 194 -15.57 -22.75 -21.44
C GLN A 194 -15.84 -24.26 -21.49
N ALA A 195 -15.36 -24.97 -20.47
CA ALA A 195 -15.59 -26.40 -20.35
C ALA A 195 -17.09 -26.63 -20.20
N ASP A 196 -17.59 -27.44 -21.13
CA ASP A 196 -18.96 -27.87 -21.31
C ASP A 196 -19.55 -28.41 -19.99
N ARG A 197 -20.37 -27.61 -19.32
CA ARG A 197 -21.04 -28.00 -18.07
C ARG A 197 -22.22 -28.91 -18.42
N ARG A 198 -21.98 -30.22 -18.37
CA ARG A 198 -23.06 -31.21 -18.37
C ARG A 198 -23.99 -30.98 -17.16
N PRO A 199 -25.32 -31.09 -17.33
CA PRO A 199 -26.28 -30.87 -16.25
C PRO A 199 -26.16 -31.96 -15.18
N HIS A 200 -26.09 -31.51 -13.92
CA HIS A 200 -26.05 -32.35 -12.73
C HIS A 200 -27.39 -33.09 -12.59
N ARG A 201 -27.35 -34.42 -12.58
CA ARG A 201 -28.51 -35.28 -12.30
C ARG A 201 -28.78 -35.25 -10.78
N PRO A 202 -29.99 -34.93 -10.31
CA PRO A 202 -30.30 -34.96 -8.89
C PRO A 202 -30.43 -36.41 -8.40
N THR A 203 -29.76 -36.73 -7.30
CA THR A 203 -29.93 -37.97 -6.54
C THR A 203 -31.20 -37.93 -5.70
N PRO A 204 -31.99 -39.02 -5.62
CA PRO A 204 -33.15 -39.10 -4.75
C PRO A 204 -32.73 -39.23 -3.28
N HIS A 205 -33.23 -38.34 -2.43
CA HIS A 205 -33.12 -38.47 -0.97
C HIS A 205 -34.15 -39.49 -0.47
N ALA A 206 -33.65 -40.52 0.20
CA ALA A 206 -34.46 -41.47 0.95
C ALA A 206 -35.00 -40.80 2.22
N SER A 207 -36.30 -40.91 2.42
CA SER A 207 -37.02 -40.55 3.64
C SER A 207 -36.60 -41.45 4.80
N ALA A 208 -36.31 -40.86 5.95
CA ALA A 208 -36.26 -41.56 7.23
C ALA A 208 -37.19 -40.86 8.23
N THR A 209 -38.09 -41.66 8.79
CA THR A 209 -39.19 -41.27 9.66
C THR A 209 -38.86 -41.63 11.11
N THR A 210 -39.30 -40.76 12.02
CA THR A 210 -39.86 -41.04 13.36
C THR A 210 -38.96 -41.15 14.62
N SER A 211 -39.48 -40.44 15.65
CA SER A 211 -39.50 -40.73 17.11
C SER A 211 -38.30 -40.33 17.97
N THR A 212 -38.42 -39.97 19.26
CA THR A 212 -39.48 -39.49 20.18
C THR A 212 -38.78 -39.31 21.56
N SER A 213 -39.30 -38.41 22.40
CA SER A 213 -39.04 -38.21 23.86
C SER A 213 -37.69 -37.61 24.26
N ALA A 214 -37.66 -36.39 24.82
CA ALA A 214 -38.07 -35.95 26.17
C ALA A 214 -37.13 -36.46 27.28
N VAL A 215 -36.55 -35.52 28.05
CA VAL A 215 -36.58 -35.45 29.52
C VAL A 215 -35.92 -34.14 29.94
N VAL A 216 -36.68 -33.36 30.67
CA VAL A 216 -36.27 -32.23 31.52
C VAL A 216 -35.62 -32.81 32.76
N ASP A 217 -34.44 -32.31 33.17
CA ASP A 217 -34.17 -32.22 34.60
C ASP A 217 -33.29 -31.02 34.93
N ALA A 218 -33.71 -30.31 35.97
CA ALA A 218 -33.10 -29.14 36.53
C ALA A 218 -32.32 -29.54 37.78
N ARG A 219 -31.12 -28.99 38.00
CA ARG A 219 -30.55 -28.81 39.34
C ARG A 219 -29.34 -27.86 39.33
N SER A 220 -29.62 -26.68 39.88
CA SER A 220 -28.84 -25.87 40.82
C SER A 220 -27.48 -26.43 41.29
N ARG A 221 -26.43 -25.61 41.20
CA ARG A 221 -25.86 -24.79 42.30
C ARG A 221 -24.83 -23.82 41.76
#